data_AF-A0A2G6MTN9-F1
#
_entry.id   AF-A0A2G6MTN9-F1
#
_cell.length_a   1.000
_cell.length_b   1.000
_cell.length_c   1.000
_cell.angle_alpha   90.00
_cell.angle_beta   90.00
_cell.angle_gamma   90.00
#
_symmetry.space_group_name_H-M   'P 1'
#
loop_
_entity.id
_entity.type
_entity.pdbx_description
1 polymer ?
#
loop_
_entity_poly.entity_id
_entity_poly.type
_entity_poly.pdbx_seq_one_letter_code
_entity_poly.pdbx_strand_id
1 'polypeptide(L)' 'MSALGLTHKILKDHLVEPAELPAPGELIKIKIDEAFTQDATGTMCMLQLEAMGVDKVKPLS' A
#
# COMPACT_ATOMS: atom_id res chain seq x y z
N MET A 1 15.06 20.26 -13.46
CA MET A 1 14.27 19.41 -12.54
C MET A 1 15.24 18.78 -11.56
N SER A 2 15.03 18.91 -10.25
CA SER A 2 15.90 18.27 -9.26
C SER A 2 15.77 16.74 -9.39
N ALA A 3 16.87 16.03 -9.18
CA ALA A 3 16.85 14.57 -9.21
C ALA A 3 15.99 14.05 -8.04
N LEU A 4 15.06 13.13 -8.33
CA LEU A 4 14.25 12.48 -7.30
C LEU A 4 15.14 11.61 -6.40
N GLY A 5 14.89 11.67 -5.09
CA GLY A 5 15.45 10.72 -4.13
C GLY A 5 14.88 9.31 -4.33
N LEU A 6 15.55 8.29 -3.80
CA LEU A 6 15.14 6.88 -3.96
C LEU A 6 13.69 6.64 -3.52
N THR A 7 13.29 7.13 -2.35
CA THR A 7 11.91 6.99 -1.85
C THR A 7 10.89 7.60 -2.79
N HIS A 8 11.18 8.77 -3.39
CA HIS A 8 10.28 9.40 -4.35
C HIS A 8 10.18 8.60 -5.65
N LYS A 9 11.27 7.96 -6.09
CA LYS A 9 11.22 7.06 -7.25
C LYS A 9 10.31 5.87 -6.97
N ILE A 10 10.51 5.19 -5.83
CA ILE A 10 9.68 4.05 -5.43
C ILE A 10 8.21 4.44 -5.32
N LEU A 11 7.89 5.55 -4.65
CA LEU A 11 6.50 6.01 -4.54
C LEU A 11 5.90 6.31 -5.92
N LYS A 12 6.63 7.03 -6.78
CA LYS A 12 6.18 7.35 -8.14
C LYS A 12 5.88 6.10 -8.96
N ASP A 13 6.69 5.05 -8.84
CA ASP A 13 6.52 3.81 -9.59
C ASP A 13 5.28 3.00 -9.14
N HIS A 14 4.79 3.21 -7.90
CA HIS A 14 3.64 2.51 -7.32
C HIS A 14 2.38 3.40 -7.20
N LEU A 15 2.42 4.66 -7.66
CA LEU A 15 1.27 5.55 -7.59
C LEU A 15 0.13 5.04 -8.49
N VAL A 16 -1.07 4.97 -7.92
CA VAL A 16 -2.29 4.66 -8.65
C VAL A 16 -2.88 5.95 -9.19
N GLU A 17 -3.04 6.94 -8.30
CA GLU A 17 -3.52 8.29 -8.61
C GLU A 17 -2.94 9.25 -7.56
N PRO A 18 -2.53 10.49 -7.93
CA PRO A 18 -2.43 11.06 -9.29
C PRO A 18 -1.27 10.52 -10.15
N ALA A 19 -1.07 11.01 -11.39
CA ALA A 19 0.01 10.54 -12.27
C ALA A 19 1.42 11.02 -11.88
N GLU A 20 1.49 12.05 -11.02
CA GLU A 20 2.72 12.62 -10.50
C GLU A 20 2.64 12.75 -8.98
N LEU A 21 3.79 12.80 -8.29
CA LEU A 21 3.82 12.98 -6.85
C LEU A 21 3.29 14.38 -6.48
N PRO A 22 2.26 14.47 -5.62
CA PRO A 22 1.72 15.74 -5.17
C PRO A 22 2.65 16.43 -4.15
N ALA A 23 2.25 17.61 -3.70
CA ALA A 23 2.99 18.33 -2.67
C ALA A 23 3.07 17.51 -1.35
N PRO A 24 4.17 17.62 -0.58
CA PRO A 24 4.29 16.94 0.71
C PRO A 24 3.13 17.26 1.66
N GLY A 25 2.60 16.22 2.30
CA GLY A 25 1.43 16.32 3.18
C GLY A 25 0.09 16.05 2.50
N GLU A 26 0.06 15.95 1.17
CA GLU A 26 -1.12 15.50 0.44
C GLU A 26 -1.25 13.97 0.42
N LEU A 27 -2.50 13.50 0.35
CA LEU A 27 -2.81 12.07 0.32
C LEU A 27 -2.49 11.50 -1.06
N ILE A 28 -1.80 10.35 -1.08
CA ILE A 28 -1.55 9.59 -2.29
C ILE A 28 -2.18 8.21 -2.18
N LYS A 29 -2.58 7.67 -3.33
CA LYS A 29 -2.99 6.27 -3.44
C LYS A 29 -1.87 5.49 -4.11
N ILE A 30 -1.38 4.46 -3.43
CA ILE A 30 -0.35 3.58 -3.96
C ILE A 30 -0.87 2.15 -4.06
N LYS A 31 -0.29 1.40 -4.98
CA LYS A 31 -0.44 -0.05 -5.05
C LYS A 31 0.52 -0.68 -4.06
N ILE A 32 0.02 -1.64 -3.28
CA ILE A 32 0.82 -2.46 -2.38
C ILE A 32 1.17 -3.75 -3.11
N ASP A 33 2.45 -4.08 -3.16
CA ASP A 33 2.92 -5.33 -3.78
C ASP A 33 2.75 -6.51 -2.82
N GLU A 34 3.12 -6.30 -1.56
CA GLU A 34 3.15 -7.34 -0.53
C GLU A 34 2.71 -6.77 0.82
N ALA A 35 1.97 -7.57 1.59
CA ALA A 35 1.57 -7.24 2.94
C ALA A 35 1.88 -8.42 3.86
N PHE A 36 2.67 -8.16 4.90
CA PHE A 36 3.02 -9.14 5.92
C PHE A 36 2.29 -8.79 7.22
N THR A 37 1.67 -9.79 7.84
CA THR A 37 0.96 -9.64 9.12
C THR A 37 1.59 -10.56 10.17
N GLN A 38 1.60 -10.14 11.44
CA GLN A 38 2.24 -10.91 12.51
C GLN A 38 1.50 -10.75 13.85
N ASP A 39 1.53 -11.81 14.68
CA ASP A 39 1.02 -11.80 16.06
C ASP A 39 -0.42 -11.23 16.15
N ALA A 40 -0.71 -10.39 17.15
CA ALA A 40 -2.01 -9.76 17.35
C ALA A 40 -2.49 -8.91 16.17
N THR A 41 -1.58 -8.31 15.38
CA THR A 41 -1.98 -7.51 14.20
C THR A 41 -2.51 -8.39 13.07
N GLY A 42 -2.00 -9.62 12.95
CA GLY A 42 -2.53 -10.61 12.00
C GLY A 42 -3.94 -11.05 12.35
N THR A 43 -4.19 -11.36 13.63
CA THR A 43 -5.54 -11.72 14.10
C THR A 43 -6.55 -10.62 13.79
N MET A 44 -6.24 -9.37 14.12
CA MET A 44 -7.13 -8.25 13.85
C MET A 44 -7.36 -8.01 12.35
N CYS A 45 -6.33 -8.17 11.52
CA CYS A 45 -6.46 -8.05 10.07
C CYS A 45 -7.43 -9.10 9.51
N MET A 46 -7.29 -10.36 9.92
CA MET A 46 -8.18 -11.44 9.45
C MET A 46 -9.63 -11.24 9.91
N LEU A 47 -9.85 -10.81 11.16
CA LEU A 47 -11.20 -10.49 11.66
C LEU A 47 -11.85 -9.34 10.87
N GLN A 48 -11.07 -8.33 10.47
CA GLN A 48 -11.59 -7.24 9.64
C GLN A 48 -11.94 -7.72 8.22
N LEU A 49 -11.10 -8.56 7.61
CA LEU A 49 -11.40 -9.15 6.30
C LEU A 49 -12.68 -9.98 6.33
N GLU A 50 -12.85 -10.80 7.38
CA GLU A 50 -14.08 -11.58 7.61
C GLU A 50 -15.31 -10.66 7.75
N ALA A 51 -15.21 -9.60 8.56
CA ALA A 51 -16.30 -8.63 8.73
C ALA A 51 -16.64 -7.86 7.43
N MET A 52 -15.68 -7.70 6.52
CA MET A 52 -15.87 -7.11 5.20
C MET A 52 -16.39 -8.11 4.15
N GLY A 53 -16.58 -9.39 4.51
CA GLY A 53 -17.01 -10.44 3.59
C GLY A 53 -15.94 -10.89 2.59
N VAL A 54 -14.65 -10.76 2.95
CA VAL A 54 -13.54 -11.18 2.10
C VAL A 54 -13.09 -12.59 2.48
N ASP A 55 -13.49 -13.57 1.66
CA ASP A 55 -13.22 -15.00 1.95
C ASP A 55 -11.76 -15.42 1.67
N LYS A 56 -11.06 -14.73 0.76
CA LYS A 56 -9.68 -15.04 0.37
C LYS A 56 -8.90 -13.78 -0.02
N VAL A 57 -7.62 -13.77 0.32
CA VAL A 57 -6.65 -12.77 -0.13
C VAL A 57 -5.69 -13.37 -1.16
N LYS A 58 -5.08 -12.53 -1.99
CA LYS A 58 -4.06 -12.97 -2.96
C LYS A 58 -2.82 -13.47 -2.19
N PRO A 59 -2.43 -14.75 -2.32
CA PRO A 59 -1.21 -15.26 -1.70
C PRO A 59 0.03 -14.67 -2.40
N LEU A 60 1.16 -14.65 -1.68
CA LEU A 60 2.47 -14.18 -2.19
C LEU A 60 3.15 -15.16 -3.16
N SER A 61 2.43 -16.21 -3.60
CA SER A 61 2.91 -17.28 -4.49
C SER A 61 2.54 -17.05 -5.96
#